data_AF-X1LHS5-F1
#
_entry.id   AF-X1LHS5-F1
#
_cell.length_a   1.000
_cell.length_b   1.000
_cell.length_c   1.000
_cell.angle_alpha   90.00
_cell.angle_beta   90.00
_cell.angle_gamma   90.00
#
_symmetry.space_group_name_H-M   'P 1'
#
loop_
_entity.id
_entity.type
_entity.pdbx_description
1 polymer ?
#
loop_
_entity_poly.entity_id
_entity_poly.type
_entity_poly.pdbx_seq_one_letter_code
_entity_poly.pdbx_strand_id
1 'polypeptide(L)'
;MQLSEEDWDYVFGVNVKGTFLACQIFARQMIRQKSKGKIINISSIAGKIGLIDRAHYSASHLPLGLIFSFCALYQFKNRQADDRISRLSIEL
;
A
#
# COMPACT_ATOMS: atom_id res chain seq x y z
N MET A 1 -12.78 25.16 -13.79
CA MET A 1 -12.47 24.07 -12.84
C MET A 1 -12.00 24.71 -11.55
N GLN A 2 -12.81 24.72 -10.49
CA GLN A 2 -12.42 25.23 -9.17
C GLN A 2 -11.91 24.04 -8.35
N LEU A 3 -10.67 23.64 -8.58
CA LEU A 3 -9.99 22.65 -7.77
C LEU A 3 -8.77 23.34 -7.15
N SER A 4 -8.75 23.47 -5.83
CA SER A 4 -7.60 24.06 -5.15
C SER A 4 -6.48 23.04 -4.98
N GLU A 5 -5.29 23.53 -4.65
CA GLU A 5 -4.16 22.67 -4.30
C GLU A 5 -4.44 21.92 -2.99
N GLU A 6 -5.11 22.55 -2.04
CA GLU A 6 -5.49 21.93 -0.77
C GLU A 6 -6.47 20.76 -0.96
N ASP A 7 -7.44 20.89 -1.88
CA ASP A 7 -8.36 19.79 -2.21
C ASP A 7 -7.60 18.60 -2.82
N TRP A 8 -6.61 18.89 -3.67
CA TRP A 8 -5.76 17.88 -4.27
C TRP A 8 -4.97 17.12 -3.21
N ASP A 9 -4.28 17.86 -2.35
CA ASP A 9 -3.46 17.32 -1.26
C ASP A 9 -4.29 16.55 -0.24
N TYR A 10 -5.49 17.04 0.08
CA TYR A 10 -6.41 16.34 0.96
C TYR A 10 -6.76 14.96 0.42
N VAL A 11 -7.17 14.88 -0.85
CA VAL A 11 -7.59 13.60 -1.45
C VAL A 11 -6.41 12.64 -1.62
N PHE A 12 -5.22 13.11 -1.97
CA PHE A 12 -4.02 12.28 -2.00
C PHE A 12 -3.56 11.85 -0.61
N GLY A 13 -3.69 12.73 0.38
CA GLY A 13 -3.39 12.46 1.78
C GLY A 13 -4.21 11.29 2.32
N VAL A 14 -5.51 11.27 2.01
CA VAL A 14 -6.41 10.19 2.41
C VAL A 14 -6.19 8.93 1.56
N ASN A 15 -6.33 9.03 0.24
CA ASN A 15 -6.42 7.86 -0.64
C ASN A 15 -5.07 7.20 -0.90
N VAL A 16 -3.97 7.95 -0.95
CA VAL A 16 -2.66 7.40 -1.30
C VAL A 16 -1.79 7.25 -0.06
N LYS A 17 -1.53 8.35 0.65
CA LYS A 17 -0.64 8.35 1.82
C LYS A 17 -1.23 7.53 2.96
N GLY A 18 -2.52 7.73 3.27
CA GLY A 18 -3.23 6.96 4.29
C GLY A 18 -3.18 5.45 4.04
N THR A 19 -3.51 5.01 2.82
CA THR A 19 -3.46 3.59 2.46
C THR A 19 -2.04 3.02 2.53
N PHE A 20 -1.02 3.74 2.04
CA PHE A 20 0.37 3.30 2.13
C PHE A 20 0.81 3.07 3.60
N LEU A 21 0.53 4.04 4.47
CA LEU A 21 0.89 3.95 5.89
C LEU A 21 0.15 2.81 6.59
N ALA A 22 -1.14 2.62 6.30
CA ALA A 22 -1.91 1.50 6.82
C ALA A 22 -1.30 0.16 6.37
N CYS A 23 -1.01 -0.02 5.08
CA CYS A 23 -0.37 -1.24 4.57
C CYS A 23 0.96 -1.52 5.30
N GLN A 24 1.80 -0.50 5.50
CA GLN A 24 3.06 -0.65 6.22
C GLN A 24 2.86 -1.13 7.66
N ILE A 25 1.90 -0.54 8.40
CA ILE A 25 1.61 -0.90 9.79
C ILE A 25 1.13 -2.35 9.89
N PHE A 26 0.11 -2.72 9.10
CA PHE A 26 -0.46 -4.06 9.14
C PHE A 26 0.53 -5.13 8.64
N ALA A 27 1.30 -4.85 7.59
CA ALA A 27 2.31 -5.78 7.10
C ALA A 27 3.40 -6.04 8.16
N ARG A 28 3.91 -5.00 8.82
CA ARG A 28 4.88 -5.17 9.92
C ARG A 28 4.29 -6.00 11.05
N GLN A 29 3.02 -5.79 11.39
CA GLN A 29 2.36 -6.56 12.44
C GLN A 29 2.19 -8.03 12.06
N MET A 30 1.75 -8.33 10.83
CA MET A 30 1.64 -9.70 10.33
C MET A 30 2.98 -10.44 10.35
N ILE A 31 4.07 -9.76 9.96
CA ILE A 31 5.44 -10.30 10.04
C ILE A 31 5.80 -10.63 11.49
N ARG A 32 5.61 -9.69 12.42
CA ARG A 32 5.92 -9.89 13.86
C ARG A 32 5.16 -11.06 14.47
N GLN A 33 3.90 -11.22 14.10
CA GLN A 33 3.05 -12.31 14.58
C GLN A 33 3.31 -13.64 13.89
N LYS A 34 4.15 -13.66 12.84
CA LYS A 34 4.34 -14.81 11.94
C LYS A 34 3.00 -15.34 11.40
N SER A 35 2.03 -14.44 11.23
CA SER A 35 0.67 -14.78 10.82
C SER A 35 0.50 -14.63 9.31
N LYS A 36 -0.30 -15.53 8.73
CA LYS A 36 -0.75 -15.37 7.35
C LYS A 36 -1.90 -14.36 7.34
N GLY A 37 -1.91 -13.48 6.36
CA GLY A 37 -2.98 -12.50 6.20
C GLY A 37 -3.00 -11.92 4.79
N LYS A 38 -4.06 -11.16 4.49
CA LYS A 38 -4.22 -10.46 3.22
C LYS A 38 -4.59 -9.00 3.50
N ILE A 39 -3.95 -8.09 2.79
CA ILE A 39 -4.30 -6.66 2.77
C ILE A 39 -4.96 -6.41 1.41
N ILE A 40 -6.18 -5.88 1.42
CA ILE A 40 -6.97 -5.63 0.21
C ILE A 40 -7.17 -4.11 0.11
N ASN A 41 -6.59 -3.50 -0.92
CA ASN A 41 -6.79 -2.09 -1.23
C ASN A 41 -7.96 -1.97 -2.21
N ILE A 42 -8.95 -1.14 -1.85
CA ILE A 42 -10.11 -0.87 -2.70
C ILE A 42 -9.80 0.38 -3.53
N SER A 43 -9.89 0.26 -4.84
CA SER A 43 -9.73 1.37 -5.78
C SER A 43 -11.03 1.60 -6.57
N SER A 44 -11.00 2.52 -7.54
CA SER A 44 -12.15 2.90 -8.37
C SER A 44 -11.84 2.76 -9.86
N ILE A 45 -12.86 2.42 -10.66
CA ILE A 45 -12.77 2.50 -12.13
C ILE A 45 -12.44 3.92 -12.61
N ALA A 46 -12.76 4.93 -11.80
CA ALA A 46 -12.39 6.32 -12.03
C ALA A 46 -10.88 6.54 -12.21
N GLY A 47 -10.04 5.66 -11.66
CA GLY A 47 -8.59 5.69 -11.88
C GLY A 47 -8.18 5.26 -13.30
N LYS A 48 -9.04 4.57 -14.04
CA LYS A 48 -8.75 4.14 -15.42
C LYS A 48 -9.34 5.06 -16.48
N ILE A 49 -10.54 5.58 -16.24
CA ILE A 49 -11.31 6.32 -17.25
C ILE A 49 -11.28 7.84 -17.06
N GLY A 50 -10.89 8.34 -15.89
CA GLY A 50 -11.02 9.75 -15.54
C GLY A 50 -12.49 10.15 -15.36
N LEU A 51 -12.75 11.10 -14.45
CA LEU A 51 -14.07 11.68 -14.26
C LEU A 51 -13.98 13.19 -14.44
N ILE A 52 -14.93 13.75 -15.19
CA ILE A 52 -15.06 15.21 -15.37
C ILE A 52 -15.19 15.86 -13.99
N ASP A 53 -14.46 16.96 -13.79
CA ASP A 53 -14.37 17.73 -12.53
C ASP A 53 -13.85 16.96 -11.31
N ARG A 54 -13.29 15.75 -11.49
CA ARG A 54 -12.75 14.93 -10.39
C ARG A 54 -11.34 14.40 -10.66
N ALA A 55 -10.49 15.26 -11.24
CA ALA A 55 -9.12 14.89 -11.60
C ALA A 55 -8.30 14.38 -10.40
N HIS A 56 -8.33 15.08 -9.27
CA HIS A 56 -7.64 14.68 -8.03
C HIS A 56 -8.10 13.30 -7.52
N TYR A 57 -9.41 13.05 -7.52
CA TYR A 57 -9.98 11.75 -7.13
C TYR A 57 -9.55 10.63 -8.09
N SER A 58 -9.74 10.81 -9.39
CA SER A 58 -9.31 9.84 -10.41
C SER A 58 -7.81 9.54 -10.32
N ALA A 59 -6.97 10.58 -10.19
CA ALA A 59 -5.52 10.43 -10.08
C ALA A 59 -5.11 9.67 -8.81
N SER A 60 -5.81 9.87 -7.68
CA SER A 60 -5.50 9.21 -6.41
C SER A 60 -5.72 7.68 -6.40
N HIS A 61 -6.48 7.15 -7.35
CA HIS A 61 -6.83 5.72 -7.40
C HIS A 61 -5.87 4.84 -8.22
N LEU A 62 -5.11 5.42 -9.15
CA LEU A 62 -4.06 4.72 -9.92
C LEU A 62 -2.92 4.18 -9.03
N PRO A 63 -2.35 4.97 -8.10
CA PRO A 63 -1.26 4.53 -7.23
C PRO A 63 -1.60 3.36 -6.30
N LEU A 64 -2.89 3.13 -6.01
CA LEU A 64 -3.32 2.02 -5.14
C LEU A 64 -2.91 0.65 -5.69
N GLY A 65 -2.84 0.50 -7.02
CA GLY A 65 -2.31 -0.72 -7.64
C GLY A 65 -0.81 -0.90 -7.44
N LEU A 66 -0.03 0.19 -7.45
CA LEU A 66 1.42 0.16 -7.23
C LEU A 66 1.78 -0.06 -5.76
N ILE A 67 1.00 0.52 -4.83
CA ILE A 67 1.18 0.31 -3.39
C ILE A 67 1.05 -1.17 -3.04
N PHE A 68 0.14 -1.90 -3.68
CA PHE A 68 0.01 -3.35 -3.52
C PHE A 68 1.31 -4.07 -3.90
N SER A 69 1.85 -3.81 -5.09
CA SER A 69 3.09 -4.42 -5.58
C SER A 69 4.28 -4.14 -4.64
N PHE A 70 4.42 -2.91 -4.17
CA PHE A 70 5.50 -2.53 -3.26
C PHE A 70 5.40 -3.23 -1.90
N CYS A 71 4.20 -3.27 -1.31
CA CYS A 71 3.99 -3.94 -0.02
C CYS A 71 4.22 -5.45 -0.12
N ALA A 72 3.84 -6.08 -1.24
CA ALA A 72 4.11 -7.49 -1.49
C ALA A 72 5.61 -7.78 -1.56
N LEU A 73 6.38 -6.95 -2.28
CA LEU A 73 7.84 -7.07 -2.38
C LEU A 73 8.53 -6.88 -1.02
N TYR A 74 8.08 -5.91 -0.22
CA TYR A 74 8.61 -5.66 1.11
C TYR A 74 8.39 -6.87 2.05
N GLN A 75 7.21 -7.48 2.02
CA GLN A 75 6.95 -8.69 2.80
C GLN A 75 7.80 -9.87 2.34
N PHE A 76 7.96 -10.07 1.03
CA PHE A 76 8.78 -11.16 0.48
C PHE A 76 10.25 -11.07 0.94
N LYS A 77 10.85 -9.87 0.88
CA LYS A 77 12.23 -9.64 1.30
C LYS A 77 12.45 -9.94 2.79
N ASN A 78 11.50 -9.55 3.65
CA ASN A 78 11.60 -9.78 5.09
C ASN A 78 11.38 -11.25 5.48
N ARG A 79 10.52 -11.97 4.75
CA ARG A 79 10.30 -13.41 5.00
C ARG A 79 11.57 -14.24 4.74
N GLN A 80 12.27 -13.97 3.64
CA GLN A 80 13.54 -14.65 3.35
C GLN A 80 14.66 -14.35 4.37
N ALA A 81 14.63 -13.17 5.00
CA ALA A 81 15.59 -12.85 6.04
C ALA A 81 15.37 -13.69 7.31
N ASP A 82 14.11 -13.89 7.73
CA ASP A 82 13.74 -14.72 8.88
C ASP A 82 14.05 -16.22 8.61
N ASP A 83 13.78 -16.70 7.40
CA ASP A 83 14.10 -18.07 6.97
C ASP A 83 15.62 -18.35 6.97
N ARG A 84 16.46 -17.34 6.70
CA ARG A 84 17.93 -17.50 6.76
C ARG A 84 18.44 -17.55 8.20
N ILE A 85 17.93 -16.68 9.07
CA ILE A 85 18.34 -16.65 10.48
C ILE A 85 17.96 -17.97 11.17
N SER A 86 16.74 -18.46 10.94
CA SER A 86 16.29 -19.73 11.52
C SER A 86 17.11 -20.94 11.09
N ARG A 87 17.65 -20.98 9.86
CA ARG A 87 18.57 -22.05 9.43
C ARG A 87 19.94 -21.97 10.12
N LEU A 88 20.49 -20.77 10.30
CA LEU A 88 21.74 -20.55 11.04
C LEU A 88 21.64 -20.95 12.51
N SER A 89 20.46 -20.82 13.13
CA SER A 89 20.20 -21.24 14.51
C SER A 89 20.12 -22.76 14.71
N ILE A 90 19.96 -23.53 13.64
CA ILE A 90 19.86 -25.01 13.69
C ILE A 90 21.23 -25.67 13.41
N GLU A 91 22.19 -24.92 12.84
CA GLU A 91 23.53 -25.39 12.50
C GLU A 91 24.60 -25.07 13.58
N LEU A 92 24.22 -24.47 14.72
CA LEU A 92 25.06 -24.20 15.89
C LEU A 92 24.55 -24.98 17.11
#